data_AF-A0A957Z579-F1
#
_entry.id   AF-A0A957Z579-F1
#
_cell.length_a   1.000
_cell.length_b   1.000
_cell.length_c   1.000
_cell.angle_alpha   90.00
_cell.angle_beta   90.00
_cell.angle_gamma   90.00
#
_symmetry.space_group_name_H-M   'P 1'
#
loop_
_entity.id
_entity.type
_entity.pdbx_description
1 polymer ?
#
loop_
_entity_poly.entity_id
_entity_poly.type
_entity_poly.pdbx_seq_one_letter_code
_entity_poly.pdbx_strand_id
1 'polypeptide(L)'
;YWEMKLLREGRPAILHGAKVGVATVMVAALYDQVRALSREEISDLLEAATWPARDAEVARIRAAYDELADGVIADHKAFLDITPEEVEALKRRILENWDAIQAIAAQVPPAATVAELLQRAGGPATAAELGFDDAERDLGFDSGHYLRNRFTVRKLVKVLGV
;
A
#
# COMPACT_ATOMS: atom_id res chain seq x y z
N TYR A 1 -2.87 3.81 -9.74
CA TYR A 1 -2.61 5.24 -9.65
C TYR A 1 -1.87 5.76 -10.88
N TRP A 2 -0.64 5.27 -11.16
CA TRP A 2 0.19 5.75 -12.27
C TRP A 2 -0.51 5.79 -13.63
N GLU A 3 -1.35 4.81 -13.97
CA GLU A 3 -2.17 4.82 -15.19
C GLU A 3 -2.98 6.12 -15.33
N MET A 4 -3.74 6.47 -14.30
CA MET A 4 -4.57 7.67 -14.27
C MET A 4 -3.73 8.95 -14.25
N LYS A 5 -2.58 8.94 -13.57
CA LYS A 5 -1.65 10.08 -13.56
C LYS A 5 -1.16 10.38 -14.98
N LEU A 6 -0.63 9.38 -15.68
CA LEU A 6 -0.11 9.55 -17.04
C LEU A 6 -1.18 10.07 -18.00
N LEU A 7 -2.41 9.51 -17.91
CA LEU A 7 -3.55 9.97 -18.70
C LEU A 7 -3.90 11.44 -18.43
N ARG A 8 -3.97 11.86 -17.16
CA ARG A 8 -4.25 13.26 -16.79
C ARG A 8 -3.18 14.24 -17.29
N GLU A 9 -1.93 13.82 -17.31
CA GLU A 9 -0.79 14.64 -17.76
C GLU A 9 -0.57 14.60 -19.28
N GLY A 10 -1.38 13.86 -20.03
CA GLY A 10 -1.20 13.68 -21.47
C GLY A 10 0.13 12.97 -21.83
N ARG A 11 0.71 12.21 -20.89
CA ARG A 11 1.97 11.48 -21.09
C ARG A 11 1.72 10.15 -21.80
N PRO A 12 2.69 9.64 -22.59
CA PRO A 12 2.57 8.35 -23.24
C PRO A 12 2.25 7.22 -22.27
N ALA A 13 1.36 6.32 -22.68
CA ALA A 13 1.00 5.16 -21.87
C ALA A 13 2.18 4.17 -21.80
N ILE A 14 2.51 3.76 -20.59
CA ILE A 14 3.41 2.63 -20.31
C ILE A 14 2.58 1.34 -20.34
N LEU A 15 3.16 0.22 -20.78
CA LEU A 15 2.49 -1.08 -20.71
C LEU A 15 1.93 -1.34 -19.30
N HIS A 16 0.65 -1.71 -19.23
CA HIS A 16 -0.04 -1.93 -17.95
C HIS A 16 0.68 -2.98 -17.10
N GLY A 17 1.07 -4.10 -17.71
CA GLY A 17 1.80 -5.18 -17.05
C GLY A 17 3.14 -4.73 -16.47
N ALA A 18 3.85 -3.79 -17.11
CA ALA A 18 5.12 -3.26 -16.61
C ALA A 18 4.92 -2.45 -15.33
N LYS A 19 3.91 -1.56 -15.29
CA LYS A 19 3.54 -0.80 -14.09
C LYS A 19 3.12 -1.72 -12.95
N VAL A 20 2.28 -2.72 -13.24
CA VAL A 20 1.82 -3.70 -12.24
C VAL A 20 2.97 -4.57 -11.73
N GLY A 21 3.90 -4.98 -12.60
CA GLY A 21 5.10 -5.75 -12.21
C GLY A 21 5.95 -4.98 -11.21
N VAL A 22 6.31 -3.73 -11.51
CA VAL A 22 7.07 -2.88 -10.57
C VAL A 22 6.31 -2.67 -9.27
N ALA A 23 5.02 -2.36 -9.31
CA ALA A 23 4.21 -2.23 -8.10
C ALA A 23 4.15 -3.54 -7.28
N THR A 24 4.25 -4.69 -7.93
CA THR A 24 4.30 -6.01 -7.26
C THR A 24 5.59 -6.17 -6.45
N VAL A 25 6.74 -5.71 -6.98
CA VAL A 25 8.00 -5.66 -6.22
C VAL A 25 7.85 -4.79 -4.97
N MET A 26 7.26 -3.60 -5.12
CA MET A 26 7.05 -2.67 -4.01
C MET A 26 6.11 -3.24 -2.94
N VAL A 27 5.04 -3.93 -3.34
CA VAL A 27 4.13 -4.59 -2.40
C VAL A 27 4.77 -5.81 -1.76
N ALA A 28 5.60 -6.57 -2.48
CA ALA A 28 6.36 -7.68 -1.90
C ALA A 28 7.30 -7.18 -0.80
N ALA A 29 7.92 -6.00 -0.96
CA ALA A 29 8.76 -5.40 0.08
C ALA A 29 7.97 -5.08 1.38
N LEU A 30 6.69 -4.73 1.28
CA LEU A 30 5.82 -4.59 2.45
C LEU A 30 5.59 -5.91 3.17
N TYR A 31 5.47 -7.01 2.41
CA TYR A 31 5.41 -8.35 2.99
C TYR A 31 6.75 -8.77 3.60
N ASP A 32 7.89 -8.39 3.01
CA ASP A 32 9.22 -8.61 3.58
C ASP A 32 9.32 -7.96 4.97
N GLN A 33 8.87 -6.70 5.10
CA GLN A 33 8.80 -5.99 6.38
C GLN A 33 7.90 -6.72 7.39
N VAL A 34 6.68 -7.08 6.98
CA VAL A 34 5.73 -7.77 7.87
C VAL A 34 6.29 -9.11 8.35
N ARG A 35 6.95 -9.88 7.48
CA ARG A 35 7.59 -11.17 7.86
C ARG A 35 8.75 -11.03 8.84
N ALA A 36 9.41 -9.87 8.85
CA ALA A 36 10.51 -9.63 9.77
C ALA A 36 10.05 -9.35 11.21
N LEU A 37 8.77 -9.01 11.39
CA LEU A 37 8.20 -8.67 12.69
C LEU A 37 7.81 -9.92 13.49
N SER A 38 8.37 -10.05 14.68
CA SER A 38 7.93 -11.00 15.70
C SER A 38 6.57 -10.61 16.29
N ARG A 39 5.99 -11.54 17.07
CA ARG A 39 4.72 -11.30 17.78
C ARG A 39 4.84 -10.23 18.87
N GLU A 40 6.01 -10.10 19.48
CA GLU A 40 6.26 -9.06 20.48
C GLU A 40 6.36 -7.68 19.81
N GLU A 41 7.17 -7.57 18.76
CA GLU A 41 7.33 -6.31 18.01
C GLU A 41 6.01 -5.81 17.41
N ILE A 42 5.17 -6.69 16.84
CA ILE A 42 3.86 -6.26 16.34
C ILE A 42 2.94 -5.81 17.48
N SER A 43 3.02 -6.41 18.68
CA SER A 43 2.23 -5.99 19.83
C SER A 43 2.59 -4.55 20.20
N ASP A 44 3.89 -4.27 20.35
CA ASP A 44 4.40 -2.93 20.68
C ASP A 44 4.04 -1.90 19.60
N LEU A 45 4.19 -2.26 18.32
CA LEU A 45 3.81 -1.40 17.20
C LEU A 45 2.30 -1.11 17.18
N LEU A 46 1.44 -2.09 17.49
CA LEU A 46 0.00 -1.88 17.56
C LEU A 46 -0.40 -1.00 18.75
N GLU A 47 0.27 -1.13 19.89
CA GLU A 47 0.06 -0.25 21.04
C GLU A 47 0.44 1.20 20.70
N ALA A 48 1.59 1.40 20.05
CA ALA A 48 2.06 2.71 19.62
C ALA A 48 1.32 3.29 18.40
N ALA A 49 0.64 2.43 17.62
CA ALA A 49 0.00 2.82 16.36
C ALA A 49 -1.09 3.87 16.57
N THR A 50 -0.95 4.98 15.84
CA THR A 50 -1.94 6.04 15.75
C THR A 50 -2.63 5.97 14.40
N TRP A 51 -3.96 5.85 14.41
CA TRP A 51 -4.71 5.83 13.16
C TRP A 51 -4.65 7.20 12.45
N PRO A 52 -4.58 7.24 11.11
CA PRO A 52 -4.54 8.49 10.38
C PRO A 52 -5.75 9.37 10.69
N ALA A 53 -5.51 10.64 11.00
CA ALA A 53 -6.59 11.61 11.17
C ALA A 53 -7.40 11.73 9.87
N ARG A 54 -8.73 11.71 10.00
CA ARG A 54 -9.67 11.76 8.88
C ARG A 54 -9.36 12.89 7.89
N ASP A 55 -9.19 14.11 8.38
CA ASP A 55 -8.98 15.28 7.51
C ASP A 55 -7.66 15.21 6.75
N ALA A 56 -6.60 14.67 7.38
CA ALA A 56 -5.32 14.45 6.72
C ALA A 56 -5.43 13.38 5.62
N GLU A 57 -6.22 12.32 5.86
CA GLU A 57 -6.45 11.26 4.88
C GLU A 57 -7.34 11.72 3.72
N VAL A 58 -8.37 12.50 4.00
CA VAL A 58 -9.21 13.17 2.99
C VAL A 58 -8.37 14.11 2.13
N ALA A 59 -7.48 14.91 2.72
CA ALA A 59 -6.58 15.79 1.99
C ALA A 59 -5.66 15.00 1.04
N ARG A 60 -5.12 13.86 1.48
CA ARG A 60 -4.33 12.95 0.64
C ARG A 60 -5.14 12.40 -0.54
N ILE A 61 -6.37 11.94 -0.30
CA ILE A 61 -7.25 11.43 -1.36
C ILE A 61 -7.56 12.54 -2.38
N ARG A 62 -7.89 13.75 -1.91
CA ARG A 62 -8.15 14.91 -2.80
C ARG A 62 -6.95 15.26 -3.66
N ALA A 63 -5.76 15.34 -3.08
CA ALA A 63 -4.53 15.62 -3.81
C ALA A 63 -4.20 14.54 -4.86
N ALA A 64 -4.51 13.27 -4.56
CA ALA A 64 -4.21 12.15 -5.45
C ALA A 64 -5.22 12.02 -6.62
N TYR A 65 -6.51 12.15 -6.32
CA TYR A 65 -7.61 11.75 -7.21
C TYR A 65 -8.39 12.90 -7.86
N ASP A 66 -8.18 14.14 -7.42
CA ASP A 66 -8.78 15.34 -8.01
C ASP A 66 -10.31 15.20 -8.15
N GLU A 67 -10.87 15.29 -9.36
CA GLU A 67 -12.31 15.14 -9.62
C GLU A 67 -12.91 13.80 -9.15
N LEU A 68 -12.09 12.74 -9.06
CA LEU A 68 -12.52 11.42 -8.59
C LEU A 68 -12.52 11.30 -7.06
N ALA A 69 -12.02 12.30 -6.34
CA ALA A 69 -11.76 12.20 -4.91
C ALA A 69 -13.02 11.96 -4.08
N ASP A 70 -14.15 12.60 -4.40
CA ASP A 70 -15.38 12.46 -3.61
C ASP A 70 -15.92 11.02 -3.65
N GLY A 71 -15.83 10.36 -4.81
CA GLY A 71 -16.18 8.94 -4.94
C GLY A 71 -15.25 8.03 -4.13
N VAL A 72 -13.94 8.28 -4.20
CA VAL A 72 -12.94 7.54 -3.42
C VAL A 72 -13.14 7.75 -1.91
N ILE A 73 -13.44 8.96 -1.46
CA ILE A 73 -13.76 9.27 -0.05
C ILE A 73 -14.99 8.48 0.40
N ALA A 74 -16.06 8.47 -0.41
CA ALA A 74 -17.28 7.74 -0.10
C ALA A 74 -17.03 6.23 0.03
N ASP A 75 -16.26 5.65 -0.91
CA ASP A 75 -15.90 4.23 -0.89
C ASP A 75 -15.05 3.86 0.34
N HIS A 76 -14.27 4.80 0.87
CA HIS A 76 -13.35 4.59 1.99
C HIS A 76 -13.91 5.00 3.36
N LYS A 77 -15.21 5.26 3.47
CA LYS A 77 -15.88 5.68 4.72
C LYS A 77 -15.50 4.82 5.93
N ALA A 78 -15.52 3.49 5.79
CA ALA A 78 -15.20 2.56 6.88
C ALA A 78 -13.75 2.70 7.43
N PHE A 79 -12.82 3.20 6.61
CA PHE A 79 -11.46 3.47 7.05
C PHE A 79 -11.28 4.91 7.56
N LEU A 80 -12.00 5.87 6.96
CA LEU A 80 -11.91 7.30 7.29
C LEU A 80 -12.64 7.68 8.58
N ASP A 81 -13.79 7.03 8.82
CA ASP A 81 -14.68 7.33 9.94
C ASP A 81 -14.60 6.25 11.03
N ILE A 82 -13.52 5.46 11.06
CA ILE A 82 -13.32 4.42 12.07
C ILE A 82 -13.22 5.04 13.47
N THR A 83 -13.99 4.51 14.42
CA THR A 83 -14.01 4.99 15.80
C THR A 83 -12.80 4.48 16.59
N PRO A 84 -12.40 5.16 17.69
CA PRO A 84 -11.34 4.65 18.57
C PRO A 84 -11.60 3.22 19.08
N GLU A 85 -12.85 2.89 19.40
CA GLU A 85 -13.24 1.55 19.85
C GLU A 85 -13.06 0.49 18.75
N GLU A 86 -13.40 0.82 17.50
CA GLU A 86 -13.19 -0.05 16.35
C GLU A 86 -11.71 -0.20 16.00
N VAL A 87 -10.90 0.85 16.19
CA VAL A 87 -9.43 0.78 16.06
C VAL A 87 -8.86 -0.21 17.06
N GLU A 88 -9.23 -0.12 18.34
CA GLU A 88 -8.75 -1.04 19.38
C GLU A 88 -9.23 -2.48 19.15
N ALA A 89 -10.47 -2.64 18.65
CA ALA A 89 -10.96 -3.95 18.22
C ALA A 89 -10.16 -4.51 17.04
N LEU A 90 -9.78 -3.67 16.07
CA LEU A 90 -8.98 -4.07 14.93
C LEU A 90 -7.54 -4.44 15.33
N LYS A 91 -6.89 -3.65 16.20
CA LYS A 91 -5.57 -3.97 16.76
C LYS A 91 -5.55 -5.34 17.42
N ARG A 92 -6.53 -5.62 18.29
CA ARG A 92 -6.69 -6.93 18.92
C ARG A 92 -6.86 -8.05 17.91
N ARG A 93 -7.72 -7.86 16.90
CA ARG A 93 -7.94 -8.85 15.83
C ARG A 93 -6.66 -9.12 15.02
N ILE A 94 -5.85 -8.10 14.74
CA ILE A 94 -4.55 -8.26 14.06
C ILE A 94 -3.64 -9.13 14.92
N LEU A 95 -3.50 -8.83 16.21
CA LEU A 95 -2.63 -9.57 17.13
C LEU A 95 -3.08 -11.01 17.35
N GLU A 96 -4.39 -11.24 17.52
CA GLU A 96 -4.98 -12.58 17.67
C GLU A 96 -4.76 -13.45 16.42
N ASN A 97 -4.73 -12.84 15.23
CA ASN A 97 -4.56 -13.54 13.95
C ASN A 97 -3.15 -13.42 13.39
N TRP A 98 -2.17 -12.98 14.20
CA TRP A 98 -0.83 -12.67 13.70
C TRP A 98 -0.15 -13.86 13.03
N ASP A 99 -0.27 -15.06 13.60
CA ASP A 99 0.31 -16.28 13.03
C ASP A 99 -0.28 -16.61 11.64
N ALA A 100 -1.58 -16.35 11.44
CA ALA A 100 -2.23 -16.51 10.14
C ALA A 100 -1.78 -15.43 9.14
N ILE A 101 -1.58 -14.19 9.60
CA ILE A 101 -1.03 -13.11 8.78
C ILE A 101 0.40 -13.46 8.35
N GLN A 102 1.23 -13.97 9.24
CA GLN A 102 2.58 -14.45 8.95
C GLN A 102 2.57 -15.61 7.93
N ALA A 103 1.66 -16.57 8.09
CA ALA A 103 1.51 -17.68 7.15
C ALA A 103 1.09 -17.23 5.73
N ILE A 104 0.26 -16.18 5.62
CA ILE A 104 -0.07 -15.55 4.32
C ILE A 104 1.15 -14.80 3.78
N ALA A 105 1.83 -14.02 4.61
CA ALA A 105 3.01 -13.25 4.21
C ALA A 105 4.14 -14.16 3.71
N ALA A 106 4.29 -15.36 4.29
CA ALA A 106 5.25 -16.39 3.88
C ALA A 106 4.98 -16.97 2.48
N GLN A 107 3.77 -16.86 1.94
CA GLN A 107 3.44 -17.29 0.58
C GLN A 107 3.88 -16.28 -0.49
N VAL A 108 4.21 -15.05 -0.09
CA VAL A 108 4.67 -14.00 -1.00
C VAL A 108 6.19 -14.13 -1.16
N PRO A 109 6.73 -14.32 -2.38
CA PRO A 109 8.16 -14.36 -2.59
C PRO A 109 8.85 -13.05 -2.13
N PRO A 110 10.11 -13.10 -1.68
CA PRO A 110 10.86 -11.89 -1.33
C PRO A 110 10.88 -10.87 -2.46
N ALA A 111 10.89 -9.58 -2.15
CA ALA A 111 10.86 -8.52 -3.16
C ALA A 111 12.02 -8.64 -4.16
N ALA A 112 13.22 -8.97 -3.67
CA ALA A 112 14.39 -9.21 -4.50
C ALA A 112 14.18 -10.35 -5.51
N THR A 113 13.51 -11.43 -5.10
CA THR A 113 13.18 -12.55 -6.00
C THR A 113 12.16 -12.13 -7.06
N VAL A 114 11.13 -11.36 -6.69
CA VAL A 114 10.16 -10.84 -7.66
C VAL A 114 10.83 -9.92 -8.68
N ALA A 115 11.73 -9.04 -8.23
CA ALA A 115 12.51 -8.16 -9.09
C ALA A 115 13.40 -8.94 -10.07
N GLU A 116 14.13 -9.94 -9.58
CA GLU A 116 14.98 -10.81 -10.42
C GLU A 116 14.16 -11.53 -11.50
N LEU A 117 12.99 -12.09 -11.13
CA LEU A 117 12.11 -12.79 -12.07
C LEU A 117 11.59 -11.85 -13.17
N LEU A 118 11.21 -10.62 -12.82
CA LEU A 118 10.80 -9.60 -13.79
C LEU A 118 11.94 -9.24 -14.74
N GLN A 119 13.14 -8.99 -14.20
CA GLN A 119 14.32 -8.66 -15.00
C GLN A 119 14.70 -9.78 -15.97
N ARG A 120 14.66 -11.03 -15.50
CA ARG A 120 14.90 -12.22 -16.36
C ARG A 120 13.87 -12.38 -17.47
N ALA A 121 12.64 -11.94 -17.24
CA ALA A 121 11.60 -11.88 -18.27
C ALA A 121 11.72 -10.67 -19.22
N GLY A 122 12.73 -9.82 -19.03
CA GLY A 122 12.93 -8.58 -19.80
C GLY A 122 12.01 -7.43 -19.38
N GLY A 123 11.39 -7.53 -18.21
CA GLY A 123 10.53 -6.50 -17.63
C GLY A 123 11.28 -5.59 -16.65
N PRO A 124 10.74 -4.38 -16.38
CA PRO A 124 11.29 -3.47 -15.37
C PRO A 124 10.98 -3.96 -13.96
N ALA A 125 11.87 -3.67 -13.02
CA ALA A 125 11.71 -3.99 -11.59
C ALA A 125 11.64 -2.74 -10.70
N THR A 126 11.93 -1.55 -11.23
CA THR A 126 11.96 -0.28 -10.51
C THR A 126 11.12 0.79 -11.19
N ALA A 127 10.65 1.77 -10.42
CA ALA A 127 9.90 2.91 -10.95
C ALA A 127 10.76 3.79 -11.88
N ALA A 128 12.07 3.90 -11.61
CA ALA A 128 13.01 4.63 -12.44
C ALA A 128 13.15 4.02 -13.85
N GLU A 129 13.14 2.69 -13.99
CA GLU A 129 13.12 2.02 -15.30
C GLU A 129 11.84 2.29 -16.10
N LEU A 130 10.74 2.68 -15.41
CA LEU A 130 9.50 3.14 -16.03
C LEU A 130 9.52 4.64 -16.35
N GLY A 131 10.58 5.36 -15.99
CA GLY A 131 10.68 6.81 -16.17
C GLY A 131 9.87 7.61 -15.15
N PHE A 132 9.56 7.02 -13.99
CA PHE A 132 9.04 7.75 -12.83
C PHE A 132 10.18 8.19 -11.92
N ASP A 133 10.11 9.44 -11.46
CA ASP A 133 11.00 9.91 -10.38
C ASP A 133 10.54 9.39 -9.00
N ASP A 134 11.32 9.70 -7.96
CA ASP A 134 11.02 9.28 -6.59
C ASP A 134 9.69 9.85 -6.07
N ALA A 135 9.34 11.08 -6.42
CA ALA A 135 8.09 11.71 -5.99
C ALA A 135 6.88 11.03 -6.63
N GLU A 136 6.97 10.68 -7.92
CA GLU A 136 5.95 9.94 -8.64
C GLU A 136 5.82 8.50 -8.16
N ARG A 137 6.95 7.86 -7.83
CA ARG A 137 6.98 6.54 -7.19
C ARG A 137 6.22 6.56 -5.88
N ASP A 138 6.57 7.50 -4.99
CA ASP A 138 6.01 7.60 -3.65
C ASP A 138 4.53 7.95 -3.70
N LEU A 139 4.13 8.89 -4.55
CA LEU A 139 2.74 9.23 -4.76
C LEU A 139 1.92 8.02 -5.26
N GLY A 140 2.48 7.22 -6.18
CA GLY A 140 1.84 5.99 -6.66
C GLY A 140 1.71 4.92 -5.58
N PHE A 141 2.73 4.77 -4.76
CA PHE A 141 2.77 3.82 -3.64
C PHE A 141 1.79 4.19 -2.53
N ASP A 142 1.73 5.47 -2.19
CA ASP A 142 0.87 6.01 -1.13
C ASP A 142 -0.59 6.08 -1.55
N SER A 143 -0.85 6.37 -2.83
CA SER A 143 -2.21 6.54 -3.31
C SER A 143 -2.83 5.25 -3.83
N GLY A 144 -2.02 4.26 -4.23
CA GLY A 144 -2.51 3.06 -4.93
C GLY A 144 -3.56 2.27 -4.16
N HIS A 145 -3.49 2.26 -2.83
CA HIS A 145 -4.43 1.52 -1.99
C HIS A 145 -5.83 2.11 -1.91
N TYR A 146 -6.05 3.35 -2.38
CA TYR A 146 -7.38 3.96 -2.43
C TYR A 146 -8.20 3.54 -3.65
N LEU A 147 -7.61 2.82 -4.61
CA LEU A 147 -8.35 2.33 -5.78
C LEU A 147 -9.39 1.26 -5.43
N ARG A 148 -9.28 0.63 -4.26
CA ARG A 148 -10.22 -0.40 -3.80
C ARG A 148 -10.41 -0.26 -2.30
N ASN A 149 -11.67 -0.32 -1.86
CA ASN A 149 -11.99 -0.37 -0.44
C ASN A 149 -11.63 -1.74 0.16
N ARG A 150 -10.34 -1.97 0.39
CA ARG A 150 -9.80 -3.14 1.09
C ARG A 150 -8.81 -2.70 2.17
N PHE A 151 -8.68 -3.54 3.18
CA PHE A 151 -7.59 -3.45 4.16
C PHE A 151 -6.51 -4.45 3.74
N THR A 152 -5.45 -3.96 3.11
CA THR A 152 -4.33 -4.77 2.60
C THR A 152 -3.06 -4.51 3.40
N VAL A 153 -1.98 -5.23 3.10
CA VAL A 153 -0.66 -5.01 3.71
C VAL A 153 -0.22 -3.54 3.66
N ARG A 154 -0.59 -2.80 2.61
CA ARG A 154 -0.28 -1.37 2.49
C ARG A 154 -0.91 -0.53 3.60
N LYS A 155 -2.15 -0.81 3.99
CA LYS A 155 -2.80 -0.13 5.11
C LYS A 155 -2.27 -0.61 6.45
N LEU A 156 -1.99 -1.90 6.59
CA LEU A 156 -1.35 -2.45 7.80
C LEU A 156 -0.04 -1.71 8.09
N VAL A 157 0.89 -1.70 7.13
CA VAL A 157 2.17 -1.02 7.27
C VAL A 157 1.99 0.49 7.51
N LYS A 158 1.02 1.14 6.82
CA LYS A 158 0.69 2.55 7.06
C LYS A 158 0.29 2.84 8.51
N VAL A 159 -0.53 2.00 9.13
CA VAL A 159 -1.01 2.23 10.51
C VAL A 159 0.05 1.87 11.55
N LEU A 160 0.93 0.92 11.23
CA LEU A 160 2.07 0.56 12.09
C LEU A 160 3.20 1.59 12.01
N GLY A 161 3.26 2.41 10.95
CA GLY A 161 4.29 3.43 10.78
C GLY A 161 5.67 2.85 10.42
N VAL A 162 5.68 1.69 9.77
CA VAL A 162 6.91 0.98 9.31
C VAL A 162 7.09 1.04 7.80
#